data_AF-A0A8S3WHC2-F1
#
_entry.id   AF-A0A8S3WHC2-F1
#
_cell.length_a   1.000
_cell.length_b   1.000
_cell.length_c   1.000
_cell.angle_alpha   90.00
_cell.angle_beta   90.00
_cell.angle_gamma   90.00
#
_symmetry.space_group_name_H-M   'P 1'
#
loop_
_entity.id
_entity.type
_entity.pdbx_description
1 polymer ?
#
loop_
_entity_poly.entity_id
_entity_poly.type
_entity_poly.pdbx_seq_one_letter_code
_entity_poly.pdbx_strand_id
1 'polypeptide(L)'
;MLHLAVENVKENRMSSGTAEKTFDIPRRTILNKVKECHNKNVGTPTRLSFQEEKSIVQALIAAGEYGCPLTKLDLRLTVFEYLKKK
;
A
#
# COMPACT_ATOMS: atom_id res chain seq x y z
N MET A 1 -9.26 18.84 -3.14
CA MET A 1 -9.12 19.44 -4.50
C MET A 1 -8.99 18.37 -5.59
N LEU A 2 -7.98 17.49 -5.56
CA LEU A 2 -7.78 16.48 -6.60
C LEU A 2 -8.95 15.48 -6.76
N HIS A 3 -9.54 15.02 -5.66
CA HIS A 3 -10.72 14.13 -5.70
C HIS A 3 -11.89 14.76 -6.47
N LEU A 4 -12.20 16.02 -6.18
CA LEU A 4 -13.30 16.77 -6.80
C LEU A 4 -13.06 17.01 -8.29
N ALA A 5 -11.81 17.25 -8.71
CA ALA A 5 -11.45 17.38 -10.11
C ALA A 5 -11.63 16.05 -10.88
N VAL A 6 -11.25 14.93 -10.25
CA VAL A 6 -11.39 13.59 -10.82
C VAL A 6 -12.86 13.20 -10.96
N GLU A 7 -13.68 13.49 -9.95
CA GLU A 7 -15.11 13.20 -9.94
C GLU A 7 -15.87 13.97 -11.02
N ASN A 8 -15.62 15.29 -11.13
CA ASN A 8 -16.25 16.12 -12.17
C ASN A 8 -15.87 15.69 -13.61
N VAL A 9 -14.64 15.18 -13.81
CA VAL A 9 -14.22 14.63 -15.11
C VAL A 9 -14.81 13.23 -15.34
N LYS A 10 -14.93 12.41 -14.30
CA LYS A 10 -15.52 11.06 -14.37
C LYS A 10 -17.03 11.11 -14.68
N GLU A 11 -17.73 12.11 -14.15
CA GLU A 11 -19.17 12.35 -14.36
C GLU A 11 -19.47 13.18 -15.63
N ASN A 12 -18.48 13.46 -16.49
CA ASN A 12 -18.60 14.32 -17.68
C ASN A 12 -19.14 15.74 -17.42
N ARG A 13 -19.09 16.23 -16.17
CA ARG A 13 -19.49 17.61 -15.83
C ARG A 13 -18.51 18.66 -16.36
N MET A 14 -17.25 18.25 -16.61
CA MET A 14 -16.24 19.12 -17.22
C MET A 14 -15.21 18.34 -18.03
N SER A 15 -14.62 19.01 -19.02
CA SER A 15 -13.51 18.46 -19.79
C SER A 15 -12.22 18.39 -18.97
N SER A 16 -11.34 17.46 -19.32
CA SER A 16 -10.01 17.34 -18.70
C SER A 16 -9.14 18.62 -18.82
N GLY A 17 -9.34 19.42 -19.87
CA GLY A 17 -8.61 20.68 -20.06
C GLY A 17 -9.19 21.86 -19.27
N THR A 18 -10.51 21.88 -19.06
CA THR A 18 -11.15 22.87 -18.17
C THR A 18 -10.82 22.57 -16.71
N ALA A 19 -10.78 21.28 -16.32
CA ALA A 19 -10.40 20.87 -14.97
C ALA A 19 -8.96 21.27 -14.61
N GLU A 20 -8.04 21.22 -15.57
CA GLU A 20 -6.65 21.66 -15.38
C GLU A 20 -6.57 23.14 -14.98
N LYS A 21 -7.31 24.02 -15.68
CA LYS A 21 -7.33 25.46 -15.38
C LYS A 21 -8.07 25.80 -14.09
N THR A 22 -9.16 25.09 -13.78
CA THR A 22 -9.99 25.38 -12.61
C THR A 22 -9.34 24.90 -11.31
N PHE A 23 -8.65 23.77 -11.34
CA PHE A 23 -8.08 23.15 -10.14
C PHE A 23 -6.56 23.27 -10.03
N ASP A 24 -5.89 23.83 -11.05
CA ASP A 24 -4.43 23.94 -11.15
C ASP A 24 -3.72 22.59 -10.96
N ILE A 25 -4.31 21.53 -11.54
CA ILE A 25 -3.78 20.17 -11.48
C ILE A 25 -3.44 19.74 -12.92
N PRO A 26 -2.22 19.24 -13.18
CA PRO A 26 -1.84 18.79 -14.51
C PRO A 26 -2.83 17.78 -15.09
N ARG A 27 -3.22 17.98 -16.35
CA ARG A 27 -4.22 17.14 -17.03
C ARG A 27 -3.91 15.65 -16.95
N ARG A 28 -2.64 15.27 -17.08
CA ARG A 28 -2.18 13.87 -16.99
C ARG A 28 -2.49 13.26 -15.63
N THR A 29 -2.33 14.01 -14.54
CA THR A 29 -2.60 13.53 -13.18
C THR A 29 -4.09 13.21 -13.00
N ILE A 30 -4.97 14.10 -13.49
CA ILE A 30 -6.42 13.88 -13.45
C ILE A 30 -6.79 12.64 -14.27
N LEU A 31 -6.28 12.53 -15.51
CA LEU A 31 -6.57 11.38 -16.38
C LEU A 31 -6.03 10.06 -15.82
N ASN A 32 -4.82 10.05 -15.26
CA ASN A 32 -4.24 8.85 -14.62
C ASN A 32 -5.08 8.41 -13.42
N LYS A 33 -5.67 9.35 -12.68
CA LYS A 33 -6.53 9.05 -11.54
C LYS A 33 -7.93 8.62 -11.95
N VAL A 34 -8.50 9.19 -13.03
CA VAL A 34 -9.75 8.72 -13.66
C VAL A 34 -9.60 7.29 -14.22
N LYS A 35 -8.47 7.00 -14.86
CA LYS A 35 -8.15 5.67 -15.43
C LYS A 35 -7.57 4.68 -14.42
N GLU A 36 -7.48 5.06 -13.14
CA GLU A 36 -7.00 4.21 -12.06
C GLU A 36 -5.58 3.61 -12.28
N CYS A 37 -4.74 4.26 -13.09
CA CYS A 37 -3.42 3.73 -13.49
C CYS A 37 -2.45 3.52 -12.30
N HIS A 38 -2.64 4.26 -11.22
CA HIS A 38 -1.79 4.24 -10.03
C HIS A 38 -2.62 4.13 -8.74
N ASN A 39 -3.43 3.07 -8.64
CA ASN A 39 -4.24 2.79 -7.45
C ASN A 39 -3.53 1.93 -6.40
N LYS A 40 -2.29 1.51 -6.63
CA LYS A 40 -1.49 0.83 -5.61
C LYS A 40 -1.11 1.83 -4.51
N ASN A 41 -1.02 1.32 -3.28
CA ASN A 41 -0.51 2.10 -2.16
C ASN A 41 0.88 2.65 -2.51
N VAL A 42 1.11 3.92 -2.17
CA VAL A 42 2.41 4.55 -2.33
C VAL A 42 3.43 3.86 -1.43
N GLY A 43 4.54 3.41 -2.01
CA GLY A 43 5.58 2.64 -1.32
C GLY A 43 5.77 1.23 -1.86
N THR A 44 6.80 0.54 -1.36
CA THR A 44 7.02 -0.88 -1.68
C THR A 44 5.91 -1.72 -1.04
N PRO A 45 5.25 -2.63 -1.78
CA PRO A 45 4.24 -3.51 -1.22
C PRO A 45 4.84 -4.37 -0.10
N THR A 46 4.07 -4.65 0.94
CA THR A 46 4.46 -5.60 1.98
C THR A 46 4.69 -6.97 1.35
N ARG A 47 5.84 -7.59 1.68
CA ARG A 47 6.19 -8.94 1.19
C ARG A 47 5.43 -10.04 1.93
N LEU A 48 5.07 -9.75 3.17
CA LEU A 48 4.22 -10.59 4.00
C LEU A 48 2.77 -10.13 3.86
N SER A 49 1.88 -11.10 3.78
CA SER A 49 0.44 -10.94 3.95
C SER A 49 0.11 -10.81 5.44
N PHE A 50 -1.05 -10.23 5.73
CA PHE A 50 -1.55 -10.10 7.09
C PHE A 50 -1.62 -11.44 7.84
N GLN A 51 -1.99 -12.52 7.14
CA GLN A 51 -2.07 -13.85 7.74
C GLN A 51 -0.69 -14.40 8.09
N GLU A 52 0.31 -14.19 7.24
CA GLU A 52 1.70 -14.58 7.51
C GLU A 52 2.26 -13.81 8.72
N GLU A 53 2.04 -12.50 8.79
CA GLU A 53 2.45 -11.68 9.94
C GLU A 53 1.79 -12.16 11.23
N LYS A 54 0.49 -12.49 11.18
CA LYS A 54 -0.24 -13.01 12.34
C LYS A 54 0.35 -14.33 12.85
N SER A 55 0.70 -15.25 11.95
CA SER A 55 1.32 -16.52 12.33
C SER A 55 2.70 -16.32 12.98
N ILE A 56 3.51 -15.38 12.47
CA ILE A 56 4.82 -15.06 13.04
C ILE A 56 4.67 -14.47 14.44
N VAL A 57 3.71 -13.57 14.66
CA VAL A 57 3.43 -12.98 15.97
C VAL A 57 2.97 -14.05 16.97
N GLN A 58 2.11 -14.98 16.56
CA GLN A 58 1.68 -16.09 17.42
C GLN A 58 2.85 -16.97 17.86
N ALA A 59 3.76 -17.31 16.94
CA ALA A 59 4.95 -18.07 17.27
C ALA A 59 5.86 -17.31 18.25
N LEU A 60 5.98 -15.99 18.11
CA LEU A 60 6.79 -15.15 18.99
C LEU A 60 6.21 -15.07 20.41
N ILE A 61 4.88 -14.95 20.52
CA ILE A 61 4.18 -14.97 21.81
C ILE A 61 4.39 -16.33 22.49
N ALA A 62 4.16 -17.43 21.77
CA ALA A 62 4.35 -18.79 22.30
C ALA A 62 5.79 -19.04 22.76
N ALA A 63 6.78 -18.55 22.01
CA ALA A 63 8.19 -18.65 22.40
C ALA A 63 8.48 -17.87 23.69
N GLY A 64 7.89 -16.68 23.85
CA GLY A 64 7.97 -15.89 25.08
C GLY A 64 7.33 -16.60 26.28
N GLU A 65 6.13 -17.18 26.11
CA GLU A 65 5.43 -17.94 27.14
C GLU A 65 6.19 -19.20 27.56
N TYR A 66 6.89 -19.84 26.62
CA TYR A 66 7.75 -21.00 26.88
C TYR A 66 9.08 -20.64 27.56
N GLY A 67 9.39 -19.36 27.74
CA GLY A 67 10.64 -18.89 28.37
C GLY A 67 11.83 -18.79 27.41
N CYS A 68 11.59 -18.78 26.09
CA CYS A 68 12.59 -18.53 25.06
C CYS A 68 12.25 -17.26 24.26
N PRO A 69 12.46 -16.06 24.84
CA PRO A 69 12.16 -14.81 24.15
C PRO A 69 13.09 -14.63 22.95
N LEU A 70 12.50 -14.46 21.76
CA LEU A 70 13.25 -14.21 20.52
C LEU A 70 13.72 -12.76 20.43
N THR A 71 14.94 -12.56 19.95
CA THR A 71 15.46 -11.22 19.70
C THR A 71 14.99 -10.67 18.36
N LYS A 72 15.16 -9.36 18.17
CA LYS A 72 14.89 -8.70 16.89
C LYS A 72 15.74 -9.25 15.74
N LEU A 73 16.93 -9.80 16.04
CA LEU A 73 17.80 -10.41 15.04
C LEU A 73 17.24 -11.76 14.61
N ASP A 74 16.80 -12.59 15.56
CA ASP A 74 16.21 -13.90 15.29
C ASP A 74 14.95 -13.78 14.43
N LEU A 75 14.08 -12.81 14.75
CA LEU A 75 12.88 -12.55 13.95
C LEU A 75 13.24 -12.13 12.53
N ARG A 76 14.25 -11.27 12.34
CA ARG A 76 14.70 -10.86 11.01
C ARG A 76 15.25 -12.02 10.19
N LEU A 77 16.08 -12.89 10.79
CA LEU A 77 16.61 -14.07 10.11
C LEU A 77 15.50 -15.06 9.75
N THR A 78 14.55 -15.29 10.66
CA THR A 78 13.43 -16.20 10.43
C THR A 78 12.55 -15.71 9.28
N VAL A 79 12.21 -14.42 9.26
CA VAL A 79 11.44 -13.80 8.17
C VAL A 79 12.22 -13.84 6.86
N PHE A 80 13.52 -13.55 6.89
CA PHE A 80 14.37 -13.59 5.70
C PHE A 80 14.42 -14.99 5.08
N GLU A 81 14.67 -16.02 5.88
CA GLU A 81 14.69 -17.41 5.42
C GLU A 81 13.32 -17.87 4.90
N TYR A 82 12.23 -17.44 5.55
CA TYR A 82 10.87 -17.70 5.07
C TYR A 82 10.63 -17.08 3.69
N LEU A 83 10.96 -15.79 3.52
CA LEU A 83 10.80 -15.09 2.26
C LEU A 83 11.72 -15.59 1.15
N LYS A 84 12.89 -16.14 1.49
CA LYS A 84 13.85 -16.73 0.53
C LYS A 84 13.37 -18.07 -0.03
N LYS A 85 12.60 -18.84 0.75
CA LYS A 85 12.05 -20.14 0.33
C LYS A 85 10.74 -20.02 -0.46
N LYS A 86 10.12 -18.85 -0.45
CA LYS A 86 8.89 -18.52 -1.18
C LYS A 86 9.20 -18.12 -2.62
#